data_AF-A0A1J5WPU3-F1
#
_entry.id   AF-A0A1J5WPU3-F1
#
_cell.length_a   1.000
_cell.length_b   1.000
_cell.length_c   1.000
_cell.angle_alpha   90.00
_cell.angle_beta   90.00
_cell.angle_gamma   90.00
#
_symmetry.space_group_name_H-M   'P 1'
#
loop_
_entity.id
_entity.type
_entity.pdbx_description
1 polymer ?
#
loop_
_entity_poly.entity_id
_entity_poly.type
_entity_poly.pdbx_seq_one_letter_code
_entity_poly.pdbx_strand_id
1 'polypeptide(L)'
;ERAVEIFPRLKFHGENEMDVLCLSTNEHHQLDGILKEEDGSIWVGKVKALRLGGCAVEILPKLWLHGENEMDVLGVRADGAGQITEMLKKENGSVWVGKARKLNVEKYAAEILPKLGFHEDNEMEELRLNVHEYSCLTELLKEENNSVWVGRVKEVRLEGVSVGLFPKLGFHEENEMKRLSLYAYTSKQIPGILKTTGSSLWVGKVKVLRLEDYAIEMLPKFRFHEENVMEELSLSSDYSRQITGILGEERNNIWVGRVRVMRLEGYAVEILPKLKLHGENVMEELSLSADDAE
;
A
#
# COMPACT_ATOMS: atom_id res chain seq x y z
N GLU A 1 11.33 0.51 30.01
CA GLU A 1 12.65 0.34 29.36
C GLU A 1 13.09 -1.11 29.11
N ARG A 2 12.67 -2.15 29.88
CA ARG A 2 13.11 -3.55 29.62
C ARG A 2 12.02 -4.53 29.16
N ALA A 3 10.85 -4.02 28.74
CA ALA A 3 9.70 -4.88 28.45
C ALA A 3 9.94 -5.83 27.28
N VAL A 4 10.72 -5.41 26.28
CA VAL A 4 11.04 -6.25 25.11
C VAL A 4 11.95 -7.41 25.52
N GLU A 5 12.99 -7.19 26.33
CA GLU A 5 13.91 -8.25 26.80
C GLU A 5 13.21 -9.42 27.52
N ILE A 6 12.07 -9.16 28.18
CA ILE A 6 11.33 -10.17 28.94
C ILE A 6 10.42 -10.98 28.02
N PHE A 7 10.13 -10.50 26.82
CA PHE A 7 9.12 -11.07 25.92
C PHE A 7 9.34 -12.56 25.60
N PRO A 8 10.54 -13.05 25.22
CA PRO A 8 10.76 -14.48 24.99
C PRO A 8 10.59 -15.35 26.24
N ARG A 9 10.62 -14.74 27.43
CA ARG A 9 10.45 -15.44 28.71
C ARG A 9 8.98 -15.58 29.10
N LEU A 10 8.07 -14.90 28.40
CA LEU A 10 6.64 -15.05 28.61
C LEU A 10 6.18 -16.36 27.99
N LYS A 11 5.69 -17.29 28.82
CA LYS A 11 5.08 -18.53 28.34
C LYS A 11 3.59 -18.30 28.12
N PHE A 12 3.18 -18.22 26.87
CA PHE A 12 1.77 -18.16 26.50
C PHE A 12 1.18 -19.56 26.38
N HIS A 13 -0.06 -19.75 26.82
CA HIS A 13 -0.77 -21.01 26.65
C HIS A 13 -1.03 -21.30 25.16
N GLY A 14 -1.21 -22.57 24.78
CA GLY A 14 -1.48 -22.97 23.39
C GLY A 14 -2.75 -22.36 22.80
N GLU A 15 -3.70 -21.96 23.66
CA GLU A 15 -4.96 -21.30 23.30
C GLU A 15 -4.95 -19.79 23.58
N ASN A 16 -3.77 -19.18 23.75
CA ASN A 16 -3.67 -17.76 24.07
C ASN A 16 -4.25 -16.90 22.93
N GLU A 17 -5.28 -16.12 23.24
CA GLU A 17 -5.83 -15.07 22.39
C GLU A 17 -5.49 -13.72 23.00
N MET A 18 -4.60 -12.98 22.34
CA MET A 18 -4.15 -11.66 22.76
C MET A 18 -4.86 -10.58 21.96
N ASP A 19 -5.50 -9.63 22.64
CA ASP A 19 -6.14 -8.50 21.96
C ASP A 19 -5.09 -7.59 21.29
N VAL A 20 -4.00 -7.27 21.98
CA VAL A 20 -2.96 -6.37 21.45
C VAL A 20 -1.57 -6.81 21.90
N LEU A 21 -0.69 -7.03 20.92
CA LEU A 21 0.75 -7.09 21.12
C LEU A 21 1.38 -5.82 20.53
N CYS A 22 1.88 -4.93 21.39
CA CYS A 22 2.53 -3.69 20.97
C CYS A 22 3.95 -3.66 21.54
N LEU A 23 4.94 -3.65 20.66
CA LEU A 23 6.35 -3.60 21.04
C LEU A 23 7.02 -2.45 20.29
N SER A 24 7.73 -1.60 21.02
CA SER A 24 8.50 -0.51 20.42
C SER A 24 9.78 -0.27 21.18
N THR A 25 10.87 -0.15 20.43
CA THR A 25 12.17 0.25 20.95
C THR A 25 13.02 0.83 19.84
N ASN A 26 13.83 1.84 20.14
CA ASN A 26 14.86 2.35 19.24
C ASN A 26 16.26 1.83 19.60
N GLU A 27 16.35 1.04 20.67
CA GLU A 27 17.60 0.52 21.21
C GLU A 27 17.77 -0.93 20.78
N HIS A 28 18.54 -1.17 19.71
CA HIS A 28 18.77 -2.50 19.17
C HIS A 28 19.27 -3.52 20.22
N HIS A 29 20.10 -3.09 21.18
CA HIS A 29 20.63 -3.99 22.22
C HIS A 29 19.56 -4.61 23.12
N GLN A 30 18.38 -3.99 23.23
CA GLN A 30 17.23 -4.57 23.96
C GLN A 30 16.66 -5.81 23.26
N LEU A 31 17.07 -6.06 22.02
CA LEU A 31 16.65 -7.21 21.21
C LEU A 31 17.69 -8.34 21.20
N ASP A 32 18.89 -8.14 21.74
CA ASP A 32 20.01 -9.11 21.64
C ASP A 32 19.65 -10.51 22.15
N GLY A 33 18.74 -10.60 23.13
CA GLY A 33 18.21 -11.88 23.60
C GLY A 33 17.24 -12.52 22.61
N ILE A 34 16.31 -11.72 22.06
CA ILE A 34 15.26 -12.18 21.14
C ILE A 34 15.85 -12.56 19.78
N LEU A 35 16.77 -11.76 19.24
CA LEU A 35 17.31 -11.98 17.90
C LEU A 35 18.19 -13.23 17.80
N LYS A 36 18.65 -13.77 18.93
CA LYS A 36 19.35 -15.06 19.02
C LYS A 36 18.42 -16.27 18.91
N GLU A 37 17.13 -16.08 19.13
CA GLU A 37 16.14 -17.15 19.00
C GLU A 37 16.01 -17.60 17.55
N GLU A 38 15.60 -18.84 17.34
CA GLU A 38 15.29 -19.36 16.01
C GLU A 38 14.06 -18.64 15.43
N ASP A 39 13.97 -18.56 14.10
CA ASP A 39 12.77 -18.00 13.46
C ASP A 39 11.55 -18.87 13.80
N GLY A 40 10.43 -18.24 14.14
CA GLY A 40 9.21 -18.95 14.56
C GLY A 40 9.35 -19.73 15.88
N SER A 41 10.32 -19.43 16.74
CA SER A 41 10.42 -20.12 18.04
C SER A 41 9.58 -19.47 19.15
N ILE A 42 9.20 -18.18 18.99
CA ILE A 42 8.49 -17.43 20.03
C ILE A 42 6.99 -17.52 19.78
N TRP A 43 6.35 -18.51 20.40
CA TRP A 43 4.90 -18.67 20.34
C TRP A 43 4.16 -17.49 20.97
N VAL A 44 3.30 -16.81 20.20
CA VAL A 44 2.45 -15.70 20.69
C VAL A 44 0.96 -16.03 20.67
N GLY A 45 0.58 -17.17 20.09
CA GLY A 45 -0.82 -17.58 19.95
C GLY A 45 -1.54 -16.81 18.85
N LYS A 46 -2.83 -16.53 19.08
CA LYS A 46 -3.63 -15.63 18.24
C LYS A 46 -3.48 -14.20 18.73
N VAL A 47 -3.29 -13.26 17.82
CA VAL A 47 -3.10 -11.84 18.12
C VAL A 47 -4.05 -11.03 17.25
N LYS A 48 -5.00 -10.31 17.86
CA LYS A 48 -5.93 -9.45 17.11
C LYS A 48 -5.23 -8.21 16.56
N ALA A 49 -4.32 -7.59 17.30
CA ALA A 49 -3.54 -6.45 16.82
C ALA A 49 -2.06 -6.57 17.15
N LEU A 50 -1.21 -6.64 16.11
CA LEU A 50 0.25 -6.64 16.24
C LEU A 50 0.80 -5.29 15.79
N ARG A 51 1.50 -4.58 16.68
CA ARG A 51 2.14 -3.29 16.39
C ARG A 51 3.60 -3.32 16.78
N LEU A 52 4.49 -3.13 15.80
CA LEU A 52 5.94 -3.09 16.00
C LEU A 52 6.51 -1.73 15.56
N GLY A 53 7.26 -1.09 16.45
CA GLY A 53 7.85 0.22 16.20
C GLY A 53 9.35 0.27 16.47
N GLY A 54 10.11 0.91 15.58
CA GLY A 54 11.56 1.02 15.70
C GLY A 54 12.25 -0.32 15.42
N CYS A 55 13.32 -0.63 16.16
CA CYS A 55 14.03 -1.91 16.05
C CYS A 55 13.12 -3.11 16.36
N ALA A 56 12.02 -2.94 17.10
CA ALA A 56 11.10 -4.04 17.41
C ALA A 56 10.53 -4.72 16.16
N VAL A 57 10.59 -4.08 14.97
CA VAL A 57 10.22 -4.70 13.70
C VAL A 57 11.06 -5.97 13.41
N GLU A 58 12.32 -6.01 13.85
CA GLU A 58 13.24 -7.13 13.58
C GLU A 58 12.90 -8.42 14.33
N ILE A 59 12.00 -8.36 15.31
CA ILE A 59 11.55 -9.56 16.03
C ILE A 59 10.50 -10.34 15.23
N LEU A 60 9.90 -9.74 14.20
CA LEU A 60 8.77 -10.33 13.48
C LEU A 60 9.05 -11.76 12.97
N PRO A 61 10.24 -12.11 12.43
CA PRO A 61 10.56 -13.47 12.01
C PRO A 61 10.68 -14.46 13.17
N LYS A 62 10.89 -13.96 14.39
CA LYS A 62 11.00 -14.78 15.61
C LYS A 62 9.64 -15.16 16.16
N LEU A 63 8.60 -14.39 15.82
CA LEU A 63 7.24 -14.64 16.29
C LEU A 63 6.63 -15.82 15.55
N TRP A 64 6.01 -16.72 16.31
CA TRP A 64 5.16 -17.77 15.79
C TRP A 64 3.71 -17.48 16.13
N LEU A 65 2.98 -17.00 15.12
CA LEU A 65 1.55 -16.81 15.15
C LEU A 65 0.85 -18.15 14.86
N HIS A 66 -0.31 -18.36 15.48
CA HIS A 66 -1.15 -19.52 15.18
C HIS A 66 -1.48 -19.59 13.67
N GLY A 67 -1.54 -20.78 13.08
CA GLY A 67 -1.77 -20.94 11.63
C GLY A 67 -3.10 -20.32 11.15
N GLU A 68 -4.12 -20.37 12.00
CA GLU A 68 -5.43 -19.73 11.79
C GLU A 68 -5.52 -18.29 12.35
N ASN A 69 -4.39 -17.61 12.55
CA ASN A 69 -4.43 -16.25 13.09
C ASN A 69 -5.03 -15.28 12.06
N GLU A 70 -6.18 -14.71 12.43
CA GLU A 70 -6.83 -13.62 11.71
C GLU A 70 -6.70 -12.34 12.53
N MET A 71 -5.74 -11.50 12.19
CA MET A 71 -5.52 -10.24 12.90
C MET A 71 -6.37 -9.12 12.30
N ASP A 72 -6.93 -8.28 13.18
CA ASP A 72 -7.58 -7.04 12.79
C ASP A 72 -6.56 -6.02 12.26
N VAL A 73 -5.36 -5.96 12.83
CA VAL A 73 -4.33 -4.96 12.48
C VAL A 73 -2.92 -5.53 12.56
N LEU A 74 -2.16 -5.38 11.47
CA LEU A 74 -0.70 -5.41 11.43
C LEU A 74 -0.18 -3.98 11.24
N GLY A 75 0.50 -3.43 12.23
CA GLY A 75 1.14 -2.12 12.16
C GLY A 75 2.65 -2.24 12.31
N VAL A 76 3.42 -1.76 11.32
CA VAL A 76 4.88 -1.75 11.39
C VAL A 76 5.43 -0.38 11.02
N ARG A 77 6.35 0.14 11.84
CA ARG A 77 6.99 1.44 11.63
C ARG A 77 8.48 1.35 11.95
N ALA A 78 9.31 1.81 11.03
CA ALA A 78 10.74 1.96 11.25
C ALA A 78 11.18 3.37 10.83
N ASP A 79 11.79 4.10 11.76
CA ASP A 79 12.29 5.46 11.55
C ASP A 79 13.68 5.48 10.88
N GLY A 80 14.37 4.34 10.77
CA GLY A 80 15.66 4.23 10.08
C GLY A 80 15.93 2.85 9.49
N ALA A 81 16.74 2.79 8.42
CA ALA A 81 17.10 1.54 7.74
C ALA A 81 17.78 0.51 8.66
N GLY A 82 18.55 0.99 9.66
CA GLY A 82 19.17 0.11 10.66
C GLY A 82 18.17 -0.71 11.49
N GLN A 83 16.91 -0.28 11.56
CA GLN A 83 15.85 -0.92 12.34
C GLN A 83 15.10 -2.04 11.60
N ILE A 84 15.52 -2.35 10.37
CA ILE A 84 14.94 -3.42 9.53
C ILE A 84 16.02 -4.32 8.94
N THR A 85 17.27 -4.20 9.40
CA THR A 85 18.43 -4.85 8.77
C THR A 85 18.28 -6.37 8.81
N GLU A 86 17.85 -6.92 9.93
CA GLU A 86 17.61 -8.37 10.05
C GLU A 86 16.43 -8.84 9.21
N MET A 87 15.40 -8.00 9.04
CA MET A 87 14.26 -8.30 8.17
C MET A 87 14.66 -8.38 6.70
N LEU A 88 15.52 -7.47 6.23
CA LEU A 88 15.92 -7.43 4.82
C LEU A 88 16.74 -8.64 4.39
N LYS A 89 17.37 -9.35 5.33
CA LYS A 89 18.09 -10.62 5.08
C LYS A 89 17.16 -11.80 4.81
N LYS A 90 15.87 -11.67 5.11
CA LYS A 90 14.89 -12.74 4.92
C LYS A 90 14.53 -12.92 3.45
N GLU A 91 14.11 -14.13 3.11
CA GLU A 91 13.56 -14.42 1.79
C GLU A 91 12.18 -13.77 1.64
N ASN A 92 11.78 -13.49 0.39
CA ASN A 92 10.47 -12.90 0.15
C ASN A 92 9.37 -13.90 0.55
N GLY A 93 8.35 -13.43 1.26
CA GLY A 93 7.26 -14.24 1.81
C GLY A 93 7.63 -15.16 2.98
N SER A 94 8.89 -15.17 3.44
CA SER A 94 9.33 -16.12 4.46
C SER A 94 8.87 -15.76 5.88
N VAL A 95 8.45 -14.51 6.12
CA VAL A 95 7.97 -14.04 7.43
C VAL A 95 6.45 -14.14 7.45
N TRP A 96 5.95 -15.30 7.86
CA TRP A 96 4.51 -15.58 7.89
C TRP A 96 3.77 -14.75 8.93
N VAL A 97 2.75 -14.00 8.49
CA VAL A 97 1.89 -13.18 9.35
C VAL A 97 0.42 -13.64 9.37
N GLY A 98 0.06 -14.67 8.60
CA GLY A 98 -1.30 -15.20 8.53
C GLY A 98 -2.24 -14.30 7.72
N LYS A 99 -3.46 -14.08 8.22
CA LYS A 99 -4.43 -13.14 7.62
C LYS A 99 -4.44 -11.83 8.38
N ALA A 100 -4.48 -10.70 7.67
CA ALA A 100 -4.56 -9.37 8.26
C ALA A 100 -5.67 -8.55 7.59
N ARG A 101 -6.65 -8.09 8.39
CA ARG A 101 -7.72 -7.20 7.91
C ARG A 101 -7.19 -5.81 7.59
N LYS A 102 -6.20 -5.30 8.33
CA LYS A 102 -5.57 -4.01 8.05
C LYS A 102 -4.06 -4.10 8.12
N LEU A 103 -3.38 -3.56 7.11
CA LEU A 103 -1.92 -3.44 7.07
C LEU A 103 -1.53 -1.97 7.01
N ASN A 104 -0.88 -1.50 8.08
CA ASN A 104 -0.36 -0.14 8.17
C ASN A 104 1.17 -0.20 8.22
N VAL A 105 1.81 0.33 7.18
CA VAL A 105 3.28 0.35 7.08
C VAL A 105 3.78 1.77 6.90
N GLU A 106 4.68 2.19 7.78
CA GLU A 106 5.20 3.55 7.81
C GLU A 106 6.72 3.59 7.61
N LYS A 107 7.17 4.57 6.82
CA LYS A 107 8.59 4.93 6.64
C LYS A 107 9.43 3.75 6.11
N TYR A 108 10.57 3.45 6.73
CA TYR A 108 11.49 2.39 6.28
C TYR A 108 10.86 1.00 6.35
N ALA A 109 9.81 0.79 7.16
CA ALA A 109 9.15 -0.52 7.26
C ALA A 109 8.48 -0.93 5.93
N ALA A 110 8.30 -0.04 4.97
CA ALA A 110 7.81 -0.43 3.66
C ALA A 110 8.73 -1.43 2.95
N GLU A 111 10.05 -1.35 3.14
CA GLU A 111 11.03 -2.28 2.54
C GLU A 111 10.87 -3.72 3.01
N ILE A 112 10.18 -3.96 4.13
CA ILE A 112 9.93 -5.32 4.62
C ILE A 112 8.68 -5.96 4.00
N LEU A 113 7.88 -5.22 3.23
CA LEU A 113 6.66 -5.74 2.60
C LEU A 113 6.89 -7.03 1.79
N PRO A 114 7.91 -7.15 0.91
CA PRO A 114 8.17 -8.39 0.20
C PRO A 114 8.47 -9.58 1.11
N LYS A 115 8.92 -9.32 2.34
CA LYS A 115 9.31 -10.35 3.31
C LYS A 115 8.10 -10.94 4.02
N LEU A 116 6.98 -10.23 4.04
CA LEU A 116 5.76 -10.66 4.70
C LEU A 116 5.04 -11.71 3.84
N GLY A 117 4.76 -12.87 4.45
CA GLY A 117 3.92 -13.91 3.88
C GLY A 117 2.49 -13.81 4.42
N PHE A 118 1.54 -13.59 3.52
CA PHE A 118 0.11 -13.62 3.83
C PHE A 118 -0.51 -14.93 3.37
N HIS A 119 -1.61 -15.32 4.02
CA HIS A 119 -2.43 -16.44 3.55
C HIS A 119 -2.98 -16.19 2.13
N GLU A 120 -3.14 -17.26 1.34
CA GLU A 120 -3.67 -17.17 -0.03
C GLU A 120 -5.05 -16.52 -0.08
N ASP A 121 -5.93 -16.92 0.85
CA ASP A 121 -7.25 -16.31 1.09
C ASP A 121 -7.23 -15.02 1.93
N ASN A 122 -6.12 -14.27 1.96
CA ASN A 122 -6.10 -13.02 2.71
C ASN A 122 -7.06 -11.98 2.10
N GLU A 123 -8.04 -11.56 2.88
CA GLU A 123 -8.98 -10.50 2.54
C GLU A 123 -8.78 -9.28 3.44
N MET A 124 -8.05 -8.30 2.91
CA MET A 124 -7.73 -7.08 3.60
C MET A 124 -8.83 -6.03 3.39
N GLU A 125 -9.26 -5.39 4.47
CA GLU A 125 -10.11 -4.21 4.43
C GLU A 125 -9.32 -2.97 4.02
N GLU A 126 -8.09 -2.81 4.51
CA GLU A 126 -7.29 -1.61 4.30
C GLU A 126 -5.78 -1.92 4.21
N LEU A 127 -5.17 -1.50 3.10
CA LEU A 127 -3.72 -1.39 2.94
C LEU A 127 -3.33 0.09 2.94
N ARG A 128 -2.56 0.50 3.96
CA ARG A 128 -2.05 1.87 4.07
C ARG A 128 -0.53 1.88 4.10
N LEU A 129 0.07 2.52 3.10
CA LEU A 129 1.51 2.78 3.06
C LEU A 129 1.75 4.28 3.16
N ASN A 130 2.56 4.70 4.12
CA ASN A 130 2.94 6.10 4.29
C ASN A 130 4.46 6.26 4.31
N VAL A 131 5.03 6.71 3.21
CA VAL A 131 6.47 6.85 3.03
C VAL A 131 6.77 8.20 2.36
N HIS A 132 7.38 9.11 3.11
CA HIS A 132 7.67 10.47 2.64
C HIS A 132 9.08 10.65 2.08
N GLU A 133 10.01 9.75 2.41
CA GLU A 133 11.42 9.87 2.02
C GLU A 133 11.83 8.78 1.01
N TYR A 134 12.45 9.20 -0.09
CA TYR A 134 12.86 8.28 -1.16
C TYR A 134 13.96 7.29 -0.70
N SER A 135 14.81 7.74 0.22
CA SER A 135 15.83 6.91 0.88
C SER A 135 15.25 5.70 1.63
N CYS A 136 13.94 5.68 1.89
CA CYS A 136 13.27 4.56 2.53
C CYS A 136 12.95 3.39 1.60
N LEU A 137 13.00 3.51 0.26
CA LEU A 137 12.46 2.51 -0.68
C LEU A 137 13.46 2.06 -1.76
N THR A 138 14.75 2.14 -1.48
CA THR A 138 15.81 1.86 -2.45
C THR A 138 15.78 0.45 -3.02
N GLU A 139 15.51 -0.58 -2.23
CA GLU A 139 15.51 -1.97 -2.72
C GLU A 139 14.14 -2.36 -3.26
N LEU A 140 13.07 -2.02 -2.55
CA LEU A 140 11.71 -2.34 -2.95
C LEU A 140 11.30 -1.76 -4.30
N LEU A 141 11.79 -0.57 -4.67
CA LEU A 141 11.49 0.00 -6.00
C LEU A 141 12.15 -0.77 -7.16
N LYS A 142 13.17 -1.61 -6.87
CA LYS A 142 13.85 -2.46 -7.86
C LYS A 142 13.15 -3.79 -8.07
N GLU A 143 12.27 -4.20 -7.16
CA GLU A 143 11.52 -5.45 -7.26
C GLU A 143 10.69 -5.51 -8.55
N GLU A 144 10.35 -6.71 -8.99
CA GLU A 144 9.50 -6.88 -10.16
C GLU A 144 8.06 -6.39 -9.87
N ASN A 145 7.30 -6.08 -10.92
CA ASN A 145 5.90 -5.73 -10.74
C ASN A 145 5.10 -6.95 -10.24
N ASN A 146 4.12 -6.71 -9.37
CA ASN A 146 3.32 -7.75 -8.71
C ASN A 146 4.11 -8.74 -7.83
N SER A 147 5.36 -8.44 -7.47
CA SER A 147 6.20 -9.29 -6.61
C SER A 147 5.76 -9.32 -5.15
N VAL A 148 5.01 -8.31 -4.69
CA VAL A 148 4.53 -8.20 -3.32
C VAL A 148 3.06 -8.59 -3.25
N TRP A 149 2.79 -9.87 -3.00
CA TRP A 149 1.42 -10.38 -2.88
C TRP A 149 0.71 -9.86 -1.63
N VAL A 150 -0.45 -9.22 -1.80
CA VAL A 150 -1.28 -8.70 -0.70
C VAL A 150 -2.68 -9.33 -0.62
N GLY A 151 -3.02 -10.21 -1.57
CA GLY A 151 -4.32 -10.89 -1.64
C GLY A 151 -5.44 -10.01 -2.21
N ARG A 152 -6.65 -10.13 -1.66
CA ARG A 152 -7.78 -9.25 -1.96
C ARG A 152 -7.75 -8.05 -1.02
N VAL A 153 -7.90 -6.83 -1.55
CA VAL A 153 -7.82 -5.57 -0.78
C VAL A 153 -9.00 -4.67 -1.14
N LYS A 154 -9.81 -4.31 -0.14
CA LYS A 154 -10.99 -3.43 -0.32
C LYS A 154 -10.58 -1.96 -0.44
N GLU A 155 -9.65 -1.48 0.38
CA GLU A 155 -9.16 -0.11 0.33
C GLU A 155 -7.62 -0.05 0.25
N VAL A 156 -7.10 0.69 -0.72
CA VAL A 156 -5.66 0.98 -0.85
C VAL A 156 -5.44 2.48 -0.70
N ARG A 157 -4.56 2.87 0.22
CA ARG A 157 -4.17 4.27 0.48
C ARG A 157 -2.66 4.39 0.46
N LEU A 158 -2.12 5.02 -0.58
CA LEU A 158 -0.69 5.26 -0.74
C LEU A 158 -0.42 6.76 -0.76
N GLU A 159 0.51 7.20 0.08
CA GLU A 159 0.89 8.60 0.24
C GLU A 159 2.39 8.79 0.03
N GLY A 160 2.77 9.83 -0.70
CA GLY A 160 4.15 10.20 -0.97
C GLY A 160 4.86 9.22 -1.90
N VAL A 161 6.07 8.80 -1.51
CA VAL A 161 6.92 7.87 -2.28
C VAL A 161 6.29 6.49 -2.38
N SER A 162 5.41 6.13 -1.44
CA SER A 162 4.73 4.83 -1.48
C SER A 162 3.82 4.64 -2.69
N VAL A 163 3.38 5.72 -3.35
CA VAL A 163 2.67 5.65 -4.62
C VAL A 163 3.49 4.92 -5.70
N GLY A 164 4.81 5.11 -5.69
CA GLY A 164 5.75 4.40 -6.55
C GLY A 164 5.79 2.88 -6.33
N LEU A 165 5.27 2.39 -5.20
CA LEU A 165 5.16 0.97 -4.89
C LEU A 165 3.93 0.30 -5.48
N PHE A 166 2.94 1.07 -5.96
CA PHE A 166 1.70 0.51 -6.48
C PHE A 166 1.93 -0.60 -7.52
N PRO A 167 2.82 -0.45 -8.53
CA PRO A 167 3.09 -1.53 -9.50
C PRO A 167 3.71 -2.79 -8.90
N LYS A 168 4.31 -2.69 -7.70
CA LYS A 168 4.96 -3.82 -7.01
C LYS A 168 3.95 -4.66 -6.25
N LEU A 169 2.80 -4.09 -5.90
CA LEU A 169 1.73 -4.79 -5.20
C LEU A 169 0.99 -5.73 -6.17
N GLY A 170 1.02 -7.03 -5.84
CA GLY A 170 0.25 -8.07 -6.50
C GLY A 170 -1.10 -8.25 -5.80
N PHE A 171 -2.18 -8.03 -6.55
CA PHE A 171 -3.55 -8.26 -6.10
C PHE A 171 -4.11 -9.54 -6.72
N HIS A 172 -5.09 -10.13 -6.05
CA HIS A 172 -5.87 -11.22 -6.63
C HIS A 172 -6.56 -10.80 -7.94
N GLU A 173 -6.69 -11.72 -8.91
CA GLU A 173 -7.25 -11.41 -10.23
C GLU A 173 -8.69 -10.91 -10.17
N GLU A 174 -9.49 -11.50 -9.26
CA GLU A 174 -10.88 -11.13 -8.95
C GLU A 174 -11.00 -9.98 -7.93
N ASN A 175 -9.94 -9.21 -7.67
CA ASN A 175 -10.00 -8.15 -6.66
C ASN A 175 -10.98 -7.03 -7.06
N GLU A 176 -11.95 -6.77 -6.20
CA GLU A 176 -12.90 -5.65 -6.32
C GLU A 176 -12.64 -4.61 -5.22
N MET A 177 -12.00 -3.50 -5.60
CA MET A 177 -11.66 -2.42 -4.67
C MET A 177 -12.86 -1.50 -4.45
N LYS A 178 -13.16 -1.24 -3.18
CA LYS A 178 -14.06 -0.16 -2.79
C LYS A 178 -13.40 1.20 -3.01
N ARG A 179 -12.09 1.32 -2.72
CA ARG A 179 -11.37 2.59 -2.83
C ARG A 179 -9.90 2.39 -3.20
N LEU A 180 -9.44 3.12 -4.20
CA LEU A 180 -8.03 3.35 -4.50
C LEU A 180 -7.74 4.84 -4.34
N SER A 181 -6.88 5.19 -3.37
CA SER A 181 -6.49 6.59 -3.10
C SER A 181 -4.97 6.73 -3.15
N LEU A 182 -4.49 7.52 -4.10
CA LEU A 182 -3.07 7.75 -4.33
C LEU A 182 -2.78 9.25 -4.28
N TYR A 183 -1.78 9.61 -3.49
CA TYR A 183 -1.41 11.00 -3.25
C TYR A 183 0.11 11.15 -3.41
N ALA A 184 0.57 11.91 -4.42
CA ALA A 184 2.00 12.11 -4.69
C ALA A 184 2.36 13.60 -4.85
N TYR A 185 3.01 14.17 -3.83
CA TYR A 185 3.48 15.56 -3.78
C TYR A 185 4.46 15.94 -4.90
N THR A 186 5.27 15.00 -5.41
CA THR A 186 6.33 15.30 -6.40
C THR A 186 6.43 14.25 -7.49
N SER A 187 6.82 14.64 -8.71
CA SER A 187 7.08 13.71 -9.82
C SER A 187 8.16 12.66 -9.51
N LYS A 188 9.08 12.97 -8.59
CA LYS A 188 10.14 12.06 -8.13
C LYS A 188 9.60 10.86 -7.33
N GLN A 189 8.34 10.86 -6.94
CA GLN A 189 7.70 9.76 -6.22
C GLN A 189 7.14 8.67 -7.14
N ILE A 190 7.02 8.95 -8.45
CA ILE A 190 6.50 7.99 -9.45
C ILE A 190 7.42 7.76 -10.69
N PRO A 191 8.76 7.89 -10.61
CA PRO A 191 9.62 7.93 -11.80
C PRO A 191 9.65 6.62 -12.59
N GLY A 192 9.43 5.49 -11.92
CA GLY A 192 9.34 4.17 -12.56
C GLY A 192 8.03 3.99 -13.34
N ILE A 193 6.93 4.54 -12.81
CA ILE A 193 5.58 4.40 -13.40
C ILE A 193 5.46 5.25 -14.67
N LEU A 194 6.06 6.44 -14.70
CA LEU A 194 6.02 7.30 -15.88
C LEU A 194 6.69 6.67 -17.10
N LYS A 195 7.65 5.75 -16.90
CA LYS A 195 8.32 5.00 -17.98
C LYS A 195 7.48 3.86 -18.52
N THR A 196 6.43 3.46 -17.82
CA THR A 196 5.52 2.40 -18.26
C THR A 196 4.70 2.87 -19.45
N THR A 197 4.63 2.06 -20.50
CA THR A 197 3.88 2.39 -21.72
C THR A 197 2.45 1.86 -21.66
N GLY A 198 1.49 2.71 -22.05
CA GLY A 198 0.08 2.36 -22.10
C GLY A 198 -0.54 1.96 -20.74
N SER A 199 -1.72 1.35 -20.81
CA SER A 199 -2.50 0.87 -19.68
C SER A 199 -2.08 -0.55 -19.26
N SER A 200 -0.93 -0.67 -18.60
CA SER A 200 -0.38 -1.99 -18.20
C SER A 200 -0.57 -2.34 -16.73
N LEU A 201 -1.00 -1.38 -15.88
CA LEU A 201 -1.20 -1.62 -14.45
C LEU A 201 -2.64 -2.10 -14.20
N TRP A 202 -2.80 -3.42 -14.03
CA TRP A 202 -4.09 -4.00 -13.69
C TRP A 202 -4.55 -3.56 -12.31
N VAL A 203 -5.76 -2.99 -12.23
CA VAL A 203 -6.36 -2.56 -10.95
C VAL A 203 -7.71 -3.23 -10.66
N GLY A 204 -8.18 -4.10 -11.55
CA GLY A 204 -9.46 -4.81 -11.40
C GLY A 204 -10.67 -3.88 -11.51
N LYS A 205 -11.67 -4.13 -10.68
CA LYS A 205 -12.83 -3.24 -10.52
C LYS A 205 -12.56 -2.28 -9.35
N VAL A 206 -12.83 -0.99 -9.56
CA VAL A 206 -12.64 0.07 -8.57
C VAL A 206 -13.91 0.90 -8.49
N LYS A 207 -14.52 0.96 -7.30
CA LYS A 207 -15.72 1.79 -7.07
C LYS A 207 -15.37 3.26 -6.94
N VAL A 208 -14.34 3.60 -6.16
CA VAL A 208 -13.89 4.97 -5.94
C VAL A 208 -12.41 5.08 -6.27
N LEU A 209 -12.08 5.88 -7.29
CA LEU A 209 -10.71 6.24 -7.63
C LEU A 209 -10.45 7.69 -7.26
N ARG A 210 -9.45 7.92 -6.41
CA ARG A 210 -8.99 9.26 -6.01
C ARG A 210 -7.50 9.40 -6.30
N LEU A 211 -7.16 10.33 -7.17
CA LEU A 211 -5.77 10.67 -7.51
C LEU A 211 -5.55 12.15 -7.25
N GLU A 212 -4.55 12.46 -6.45
CA GLU A 212 -4.21 13.83 -6.06
C GLU A 212 -2.76 14.14 -6.44
N ASP A 213 -2.54 15.37 -6.89
CA ASP A 213 -1.25 15.88 -7.36
C ASP A 213 -0.63 15.03 -8.48
N TYR A 214 0.67 14.69 -8.39
CA TYR A 214 1.36 13.91 -9.41
C TYR A 214 0.83 12.48 -9.55
N ALA A 215 0.04 11.97 -8.60
CA ALA A 215 -0.56 10.64 -8.72
C ALA A 215 -1.55 10.57 -9.89
N ILE A 216 -2.06 11.72 -10.35
CA ILE A 216 -2.93 11.80 -11.53
C ILE A 216 -2.24 11.23 -12.77
N GLU A 217 -0.92 11.44 -12.95
CA GLU A 217 -0.13 10.91 -14.06
C GLU A 217 -0.13 9.38 -14.15
N MET A 218 -0.62 8.68 -13.13
CA MET A 218 -0.82 7.23 -13.16
C MET A 218 -2.09 6.82 -13.90
N LEU A 219 -3.07 7.71 -14.08
CA LEU A 219 -4.37 7.40 -14.67
C LEU A 219 -4.26 6.73 -16.06
N PRO A 220 -3.43 7.20 -17.01
CA PRO A 220 -3.24 6.53 -18.30
C PRO A 220 -2.63 5.13 -18.18
N LYS A 221 -1.99 4.82 -17.05
CA LYS A 221 -1.29 3.57 -16.81
C LYS A 221 -2.21 2.49 -16.25
N PHE A 222 -3.36 2.88 -15.70
CA PHE A 222 -4.32 1.93 -15.16
C PHE A 222 -5.10 1.20 -16.24
N ARG A 223 -5.24 -0.10 -16.04
CA ARG A 223 -6.12 -0.99 -16.78
C ARG A 223 -7.23 -1.44 -15.84
N PHE A 224 -8.41 -0.88 -16.04
CA PHE A 224 -9.63 -1.30 -15.36
C PHE A 224 -10.23 -2.52 -16.06
N HIS A 225 -11.03 -3.29 -15.32
CA HIS A 225 -11.90 -4.30 -15.90
C HIS A 225 -12.89 -3.65 -16.89
N GLU A 226 -13.24 -4.32 -17.99
CA GLU A 226 -14.12 -3.77 -19.04
C GLU A 226 -15.50 -3.37 -18.50
N GLU A 227 -16.04 -4.18 -17.59
CA GLU A 227 -17.32 -3.95 -16.93
C GLU A 227 -17.26 -2.94 -15.77
N ASN A 228 -16.10 -2.32 -15.49
CA ASN A 228 -15.93 -1.45 -14.33
C ASN A 228 -16.95 -0.30 -14.31
N VAL A 229 -17.62 -0.15 -13.16
CA VAL A 229 -18.54 0.95 -12.87
C VAL A 229 -18.03 1.68 -11.64
N MET A 230 -17.41 2.83 -11.84
CA MET A 230 -17.03 3.73 -10.76
C MET A 230 -18.26 4.46 -10.23
N GLU A 231 -18.42 4.40 -8.92
CA GLU A 231 -19.27 5.31 -8.17
C GLU A 231 -18.67 6.72 -8.21
N GLU A 232 -17.35 6.86 -8.08
CA GLU A 232 -16.67 8.16 -8.10
C GLU A 232 -15.27 8.09 -8.75
N LEU A 233 -15.00 9.05 -9.65
CA LEU A 233 -13.66 9.41 -10.12
C LEU A 233 -13.35 10.82 -9.63
N SER A 234 -12.36 10.96 -8.76
CA SER A 234 -11.92 12.24 -8.18
C SER A 234 -10.47 12.51 -8.54
N LEU A 235 -10.22 13.59 -9.30
CA LEU A 235 -8.87 14.05 -9.66
C LEU A 235 -8.69 15.49 -9.16
N SER A 236 -7.63 15.76 -8.41
CA SER A 236 -7.33 17.11 -7.91
C SER A 236 -5.86 17.46 -8.08
N SER A 237 -5.60 18.65 -8.63
CA SER A 237 -4.25 19.12 -8.96
C SER A 237 -4.12 20.61 -8.73
N ASP A 238 -3.21 21.01 -7.85
CA ASP A 238 -2.93 22.42 -7.55
C ASP A 238 -2.04 23.09 -8.61
N TYR A 239 -1.32 22.32 -9.44
CA TYR A 239 -0.39 22.87 -10.45
C TYR A 239 -0.44 22.13 -11.79
N SER A 240 -0.46 22.88 -12.91
CA SER A 240 -0.44 22.33 -14.27
C SER A 240 0.69 21.31 -14.53
N ARG A 241 1.86 21.49 -13.91
CA ARG A 241 3.01 20.57 -13.99
C ARG A 241 2.72 19.16 -13.48
N GLN A 242 1.65 18.95 -12.72
CA GLN A 242 1.24 17.65 -12.19
C GLN A 242 0.42 16.83 -13.19
N ILE A 243 0.03 17.41 -14.33
CA ILE A 243 -0.80 16.76 -15.36
C ILE A 243 -0.17 16.82 -16.77
N THR A 244 1.05 17.35 -16.88
CA THR A 244 1.74 17.57 -18.16
C THR A 244 1.86 16.33 -19.04
N GLY A 245 2.06 15.14 -18.46
CA GLY A 245 2.14 13.89 -19.21
C GLY A 245 0.80 13.52 -19.83
N ILE A 246 -0.29 13.72 -19.08
CA ILE A 246 -1.65 13.51 -19.57
C ILE A 246 -2.05 14.50 -20.66
N LEU A 247 -1.63 15.76 -20.55
CA LEU A 247 -1.94 16.76 -21.58
C LEU A 247 -1.34 16.41 -22.95
N GLY A 248 -0.25 15.63 -22.97
CA GLY A 248 0.34 15.08 -24.18
C GLY A 248 -0.44 13.92 -24.82
N GLU A 249 -1.37 13.29 -24.10
CA GLU A 249 -2.18 12.19 -24.64
C GLU A 249 -3.15 12.67 -25.72
N GLU A 250 -3.54 11.77 -26.63
CA GLU A 250 -4.57 12.08 -27.62
C GLU A 250 -5.94 12.30 -26.95
N ARG A 251 -6.84 12.99 -27.66
CA ARG A 251 -8.21 13.22 -27.20
C ARG A 251 -8.92 11.87 -27.03
N ASN A 252 -9.63 11.68 -25.92
CA ASN A 252 -10.32 10.44 -25.58
C ASN A 252 -9.41 9.19 -25.59
N ASN A 253 -8.15 9.30 -25.15
CA ASN A 253 -7.23 8.16 -25.12
C ASN A 253 -7.19 7.44 -23.75
N ILE A 254 -7.65 8.08 -22.67
CA ILE A 254 -7.57 7.54 -21.31
C ILE A 254 -8.90 6.88 -20.94
N TRP A 255 -8.98 5.56 -21.05
CA TRP A 255 -10.18 4.81 -20.70
C TRP A 255 -10.41 4.70 -19.19
N VAL A 256 -11.58 5.15 -18.71
CA VAL A 256 -11.97 5.05 -17.29
C VAL A 256 -13.26 4.25 -17.06
N GLY A 257 -13.85 3.66 -18.11
CA GLY A 257 -15.06 2.85 -18.02
C GLY A 257 -16.34 3.66 -17.82
N ARG A 258 -17.26 3.15 -17.00
CA ARG A 258 -18.48 3.89 -16.58
C ARG A 258 -18.20 4.62 -15.27
N VAL A 259 -18.62 5.89 -15.18
CA VAL A 259 -18.40 6.79 -14.03
C VAL A 259 -19.72 7.49 -13.72
N ARG A 260 -20.23 7.28 -12.49
CA ARG A 260 -21.46 7.93 -11.99
C ARG A 260 -21.19 9.36 -11.54
N VAL A 261 -20.16 9.58 -10.73
CA VAL A 261 -19.74 10.90 -10.24
C VAL A 261 -18.32 11.18 -10.71
N MET A 262 -18.11 12.31 -11.38
CA MET A 262 -16.78 12.79 -11.78
C MET A 262 -16.51 14.13 -11.11
N ARG A 263 -15.42 14.22 -10.34
CA ARG A 263 -14.95 15.44 -9.68
C ARG A 263 -13.55 15.77 -10.20
N LEU A 264 -13.42 16.91 -10.87
CA LEU A 264 -12.14 17.44 -11.34
C LEU A 264 -11.89 18.79 -10.67
N GLU A 265 -10.78 18.90 -9.95
CA GLU A 265 -10.43 20.07 -9.15
C GLU A 265 -9.06 20.65 -9.57
N GLY A 266 -8.96 21.98 -9.56
CA GLY A 266 -7.80 22.74 -10.00
C GLY A 266 -7.46 22.49 -11.47
N TYR A 267 -6.17 22.25 -11.74
CA TYR A 267 -5.69 21.97 -13.09
C TYR A 267 -6.19 20.63 -13.65
N ALA A 268 -6.69 19.71 -12.80
CA ALA A 268 -7.21 18.42 -13.26
C ALA A 268 -8.41 18.55 -14.21
N VAL A 269 -9.10 19.70 -14.22
CA VAL A 269 -10.16 20.02 -15.19
C VAL A 269 -9.66 19.91 -16.64
N GLU A 270 -8.39 20.25 -16.91
CA GLU A 270 -7.81 20.20 -18.25
C GLU A 270 -7.66 18.76 -18.80
N ILE A 271 -7.78 17.75 -17.95
CA ILE A 271 -7.72 16.33 -18.34
C ILE A 271 -9.03 15.87 -18.98
N LEU A 272 -10.14 16.56 -18.76
CA LEU A 272 -11.46 16.13 -19.22
C LEU A 272 -11.50 15.72 -20.71
N PRO A 273 -10.91 16.46 -21.66
CA PRO A 273 -10.90 16.07 -23.08
C PRO A 273 -10.08 14.80 -23.39
N LYS A 274 -9.22 14.37 -22.46
CA LYS A 274 -8.36 13.18 -22.60
C LYS A 274 -9.08 11.91 -22.12
N LEU A 275 -10.09 12.05 -21.27
CA LEU A 275 -10.84 10.94 -20.72
C LEU A 275 -11.79 10.33 -21.75
N LYS A 276 -11.85 8.99 -21.77
CA LYS A 276 -12.76 8.19 -22.57
C LYS A 276 -13.67 7.38 -21.65
N LEU A 277 -14.95 7.72 -21.68
CA LEU A 277 -16.00 7.00 -20.98
C LEU A 277 -16.58 5.90 -21.88
N HIS A 278 -17.22 4.91 -21.25
CA HIS A 278 -18.00 3.91 -21.96
C HIS A 278 -19.17 4.55 -22.72
N GLY A 279 -19.52 4.02 -23.89
CA GLY A 279 -20.57 4.59 -24.76
C GLY A 279 -21.97 4.60 -24.11
N GLU A 280 -22.19 3.67 -23.17
CA GLU A 280 -23.42 3.57 -22.36
C GLU A 280 -23.31 4.28 -21.01
N ASN A 281 -22.34 5.18 -20.82
CA ASN A 281 -22.18 5.86 -19.55
C ASN A 281 -23.35 6.80 -19.23
N VAL A 282 -23.99 6.58 -18.08
CA VAL A 282 -25.00 7.50 -17.52
C VAL A 282 -24.38 8.18 -16.31
N MET A 283 -23.83 9.38 -16.52
CA MET A 283 -23.23 10.18 -15.46
C MET A 283 -24.33 10.89 -14.66
N GLU A 284 -24.26 10.80 -13.34
CA GLU A 284 -25.18 11.43 -12.40
C GLU A 284 -24.71 12.84 -12.01
N GLU A 285 -23.40 13.01 -11.83
CA GLU A 285 -22.81 14.28 -11.43
C GLU A 285 -21.46 14.52 -12.13
N LEU A 286 -21.30 15.73 -12.69
CA LEU A 286 -20.03 16.27 -13.15
C LEU A 286 -19.74 17.55 -12.37
N SER A 287 -18.74 17.51 -11.51
CA SER A 287 -18.26 18.65 -10.72
C SER A 287 -16.90 19.09 -11.24
N LEU A 288 -16.83 20.34 -11.70
CA LEU A 288 -15.61 20.97 -12.19
C LEU A 288 -15.35 22.22 -11.34
N SER A 289 -14.19 22.26 -10.67
CA SER A 289 -13.73 23.42 -9.91
C SER A 289 -12.33 23.76 -10.41
N ALA A 290 -12.18 24.86 -11.15
CA ALA A 290 -10.87 25.34 -11.56
C ALA A 290 -10.49 26.53 -10.67
N ASP A 291 -9.23 26.61 -10.28
CA ASP A 291 -8.69 27.81 -9.67
C ASP A 291 -8.39 28.84 -10.76
N ASP A 292 -8.37 30.13 -10.41
CA ASP A 292 -8.00 31.20 -11.33
C ASP A 292 -6.59 30.91 -11.88
N ALA A 293 -6.42 31.07 -13.20
CA ALA A 293 -5.15 30.84 -13.86
C ALA A 293 -4.05 31.78 -13.28
N GLU A 294 -2.92 31.21 -12.84
CA GLU A 294 -1.71 31.98 -12.49
C GLU A 294 -1.06 32.67 -13.70
#